data_AF-A0A959NAG7-F1
#
_entry.id   AF-A0A959NAG7-F1
#
_cell.length_a   1.000
_cell.length_b   1.000
_cell.length_c   1.000
_cell.angle_alpha   90.00
_cell.angle_beta   90.00
_cell.angle_gamma   90.00
#
_symmetry.space_group_name_H-M   'P 1'
#
loop_
_entity.id
_entity.type
_entity.pdbx_description
1 polymer ?
#
loop_
_entity_poly.entity_id
_entity_poly.type
_entity_poly.pdbx_seq_one_letter_code
_entity_poly.pdbx_strand_id
1 'polypeptide(L)'
;SNAANNSTMWKGINNYVFFTPQDGMKVIITGRITVYPPRGTYQLDARSMKPAGEGELQKAFEELKQRLKNEGLFDQDIKKEIPVFPQKIGIVTGSDTAALRDMLSVAERRYPIVKIIIAPAKVQGEGASEEISEQIKNLNRKKDIDIIIIARGGGSLEDLWAFNEEIVARAIFNSKIPVISGIGHEIDFTIADFVSDLRAPTPSAAMELATPNKDELFAFINEFSYTSRNNISEKINELKEEVGYQIKSFGFRNLTNIINNKKQTIDNYLFRIQVNISNFLNQNKNGLAFLNKSIESYNIEQIMKRGFVLVEQQGKLIKRKTDFKLKSEFLLKFVDGNVKVKNG
;
A
#
# COMPACT_ATOMS: atom_id res chain seq x y z
N SER A 1 26.88 42.84 61.83
CA SER A 1 26.66 42.27 63.18
C SER A 1 26.39 40.77 63.04
N ASN A 2 27.42 39.92 63.13
CA ASN A 2 27.26 38.48 62.96
C ASN A 2 26.98 37.83 64.33
N ALA A 3 25.69 37.66 64.66
CA ALA A 3 25.29 36.84 65.78
C ALA A 3 25.14 35.39 65.29
N ALA A 4 25.88 34.46 65.90
CA ALA A 4 25.68 33.02 65.69
C ALA A 4 24.61 32.54 66.68
N ASN A 5 23.48 32.05 66.17
CA ASN A 5 22.38 31.52 66.97
C ASN A 5 22.12 30.05 66.59
N ASN A 6 21.85 29.22 67.59
CA ASN A 6 21.46 27.84 67.35
C ASN A 6 20.02 27.78 66.80
N SER A 7 19.82 26.97 65.76
CA SER A 7 18.52 26.71 65.14
C SER A 7 18.23 25.22 65.16
N THR A 8 16.98 24.84 65.40
CA THR A 8 16.52 23.45 65.39
C THR A 8 15.25 23.32 64.55
N MET A 9 15.15 22.24 63.77
CA MET A 9 13.98 21.92 62.96
C MET A 9 13.54 20.48 63.22
N TRP A 10 12.27 20.27 63.56
CA TRP A 10 11.73 18.96 63.87
C TRP A 10 11.50 18.14 62.60
N LYS A 11 11.75 16.82 62.68
CA LYS A 11 11.64 15.89 61.55
C LYS A 11 10.30 15.95 60.80
N GLY A 12 9.18 16.12 61.51
CA GLY A 12 7.85 16.22 60.90
C GLY A 12 7.66 17.47 60.02
N ILE A 13 8.35 18.56 60.35
CA ILE A 13 8.31 19.82 59.59
C ILE A 13 9.36 19.79 58.46
N ASN A 14 10.51 19.16 58.71
CA ASN A 14 11.57 19.00 57.71
C ASN A 14 11.10 18.26 56.45
N ASN A 15 10.10 17.38 56.56
CA ASN A 15 9.50 16.69 55.41
C ASN A 15 8.87 17.65 54.38
N TYR A 16 8.56 18.89 54.75
CA TYR A 16 8.01 19.90 53.85
C TYR A 16 9.07 20.82 53.24
N VAL A 17 10.35 20.57 53.52
CA VAL A 17 11.48 21.30 52.95
C VAL A 17 12.13 20.41 51.89
N PHE A 18 12.03 20.81 50.62
CA PHE A 18 12.49 20.01 49.48
C PHE A 18 13.97 20.20 49.12
N PHE A 19 14.75 20.85 49.98
CA PHE A 19 16.18 21.11 49.76
C PHE A 19 16.99 20.89 51.04
N THR A 20 18.27 20.59 50.87
CA THR A 20 19.22 20.44 51.99
C THR A 20 20.07 21.70 52.07
N PRO A 21 20.05 22.44 53.20
CA PRO A 21 20.88 23.63 53.38
C PRO A 21 22.36 23.27 53.29
N GLN A 22 23.13 24.08 52.56
CA GLN A 22 24.59 23.94 52.43
C GLN A 22 25.30 25.11 53.11
N ASP A 23 26.55 24.90 53.52
CA ASP A 23 27.38 25.97 54.09
C ASP A 23 27.49 27.15 53.11
N GLY A 24 27.16 28.35 53.58
CA GLY A 24 27.13 29.58 52.76
C GLY A 24 25.78 29.89 52.11
N MET A 25 24.81 28.99 52.15
CA MET A 25 23.45 29.21 51.61
C MET A 25 22.67 30.20 52.49
N LYS A 26 22.11 31.24 51.86
CA LYS A 26 21.17 32.15 52.54
C LYS A 26 19.78 31.54 52.51
N VAL A 27 19.16 31.43 53.67
CA VAL A 27 17.80 30.90 53.82
C VAL A 27 16.93 31.87 54.61
N ILE A 28 15.66 31.96 54.22
CA ILE A 28 14.61 32.62 54.98
C ILE A 28 13.96 31.57 55.87
N ILE A 29 14.15 31.71 57.17
CA ILE A 29 13.58 30.81 58.18
C ILE A 29 12.44 31.55 58.88
N THR A 30 11.26 30.92 58.93
CA THR A 30 10.13 31.39 59.74
C THR A 30 9.98 30.46 60.94
N GLY A 31 9.88 31.00 62.14
CA GLY A 31 9.93 30.20 63.36
C GLY A 31 9.64 31.00 64.61
N ARG A 32 9.74 30.32 65.76
CA ARG A 32 9.60 30.96 67.08
C ARG A 32 10.97 31.06 67.74
N ILE A 33 11.31 32.24 68.24
CA ILE A 33 12.48 32.42 69.10
C ILE A 33 12.11 31.91 70.50
N THR A 34 12.89 30.97 71.01
CA THR A 34 12.74 30.39 72.34
C THR A 34 13.98 30.68 73.15
N VAL A 35 13.84 30.96 74.44
CA VAL A 35 14.95 31.25 75.35
C VAL A 35 15.15 30.06 76.26
N TYR A 36 16.39 29.59 76.40
CA TYR A 36 16.74 28.60 77.42
C TYR A 36 17.17 29.33 78.71
N PRO A 37 16.32 29.36 79.77
CA PRO A 37 16.51 30.24 80.92
C PRO A 37 17.84 30.05 81.68
N PRO A 38 18.40 28.83 81.83
CA PRO A 38 19.63 28.64 82.60
C PRO A 38 20.90 29.27 82.00
N ARG A 39 20.92 29.56 80.69
CA ARG A 39 22.11 30.12 79.99
C ARG A 39 21.81 31.40 79.21
N GLY A 40 20.57 31.87 79.17
CA GLY A 40 20.18 33.06 78.41
C GLY A 40 20.38 32.94 76.89
N THR A 41 20.60 31.73 76.38
CA THR A 41 20.84 31.49 74.95
C THR A 41 19.53 31.47 74.19
N TYR A 42 19.45 32.27 73.14
CA TYR A 42 18.35 32.27 72.19
C TYR A 42 18.50 31.09 71.23
N GLN A 43 17.40 30.37 71.00
CA GLN A 43 17.31 29.28 70.05
C GLN A 43 16.14 29.54 69.10
N LEU A 44 16.36 29.36 67.80
CA LEU A 44 15.31 29.47 66.79
C LEU A 44 14.68 28.09 66.56
N ASP A 45 13.38 27.97 66.83
CA ASP A 45 12.58 26.79 66.46
C ASP A 45 12.00 27.03 65.06
N ALA A 46 12.63 26.45 64.04
CA ALA A 46 12.31 26.65 62.63
C ALA A 46 11.04 25.88 62.24
N ARG A 47 10.02 26.61 61.74
CA ARG A 47 8.75 26.06 61.25
C ARG A 47 8.65 26.00 59.73
N SER A 48 9.40 26.83 59.02
CA SER A 48 9.57 26.72 57.57
C SER A 48 10.93 27.28 57.18
N MET A 49 11.51 26.72 56.14
CA MET A 49 12.77 27.16 55.57
C MET A 49 12.62 27.24 54.06
N LYS A 50 13.00 28.38 53.49
CA LYS A 50 13.07 28.60 52.05
C LYS A 50 14.43 29.21 51.68
N PRO A 51 14.98 28.95 50.49
CA PRO A 51 16.14 29.68 50.00
C PRO A 51 15.81 31.19 49.93
N ALA A 52 16.76 32.04 50.31
CA ALA A 52 16.59 33.48 50.18
C ALA A 52 16.81 33.88 48.71
N GLY A 53 15.79 34.44 48.04
CA GLY A 53 15.87 34.91 46.64
C GLY A 53 14.88 34.25 45.68
N GLU A 54 14.31 33.09 46.04
CA GLU A 54 13.38 32.32 45.19
C GLU A 54 12.13 33.12 44.77
N GLY A 55 11.62 33.99 45.65
CA GLY A 55 10.48 34.86 45.35
C GLY A 55 10.78 35.97 44.34
N GLU A 56 12.03 36.48 44.31
CA GLU A 56 12.44 37.49 43.34
C GLU A 56 12.66 36.87 41.96
N LEU A 57 13.29 35.69 41.91
CA LEU A 57 13.44 34.91 40.68
C LEU A 57 12.07 34.52 40.10
N GLN A 58 11.16 34.01 40.92
CA GLN A 58 9.82 33.67 40.46
C GLN A 58 9.06 34.89 39.91
N LYS A 59 9.21 36.05 40.56
CA LYS A 59 8.60 37.30 40.09
C LYS A 59 9.20 37.74 38.76
N ALA A 60 10.53 37.73 38.64
CA ALA A 60 11.23 38.08 37.40
C ALA A 60 10.85 37.13 36.24
N PHE A 61 10.73 35.84 36.53
CA PHE A 61 10.27 34.84 35.57
C PHE A 61 8.87 35.15 35.05
N GLU A 62 7.91 35.41 35.95
CA GLU A 62 6.53 35.68 35.53
C GLU A 62 6.43 37.01 34.77
N GLU A 63 7.15 38.06 35.20
CA GLU A 63 7.20 39.34 34.49
C GLU A 63 7.76 39.18 33.06
N LEU A 64 8.86 38.44 32.90
CA LEU A 64 9.47 38.22 31.59
C LEU A 64 8.59 37.31 30.72
N LYS A 65 8.01 36.26 31.29
CA LYS A 65 7.07 35.37 30.60
C LYS A 65 5.88 36.15 30.05
N GLN A 66 5.25 37.02 30.84
CA GLN A 66 4.13 37.84 30.36
C GLN A 66 4.57 38.80 29.25
N ARG A 67 5.74 39.42 29.38
CA ARG A 67 6.29 40.32 28.35
C ARG A 67 6.50 39.60 27.01
N LEU A 68 7.23 38.48 27.01
CA LEU A 68 7.54 37.73 25.80
C LEU A 68 6.29 37.08 25.19
N LYS A 69 5.33 36.67 26.03
CA LYS A 69 4.01 36.22 25.57
C LYS A 69 3.26 37.31 24.83
N ASN A 70 3.25 38.54 25.36
CA ASN A 70 2.58 39.67 24.72
C ASN A 70 3.28 40.11 23.43
N GLU A 71 4.59 39.88 23.31
CA GLU A 71 5.34 40.04 22.07
C GLU A 71 5.07 38.93 21.02
N GLY A 72 4.33 37.87 21.38
CA GLY A 72 3.97 36.76 20.49
C GLY A 72 5.03 35.67 20.34
N LEU A 73 6.09 35.68 21.15
CA LEU A 73 7.20 34.70 21.03
C LEU A 73 6.78 33.25 21.36
N PHE A 74 5.61 33.05 21.96
CA PHE A 74 5.10 31.74 22.37
C PHE A 74 4.00 31.21 21.44
N ASP A 75 3.64 31.97 20.40
CA ASP A 75 2.54 31.61 19.52
C ASP A 75 2.84 30.29 18.81
N GLN A 76 1.83 29.42 18.69
CA GLN A 76 2.02 28.11 18.07
C GLN A 76 2.23 28.21 16.56
N ASP A 77 1.65 29.24 15.92
CA ASP A 77 1.66 29.43 14.46
C ASP A 77 3.04 29.80 13.89
N ILE A 78 3.94 30.29 14.74
CA ILE A 78 5.33 30.65 14.36
C ILE A 78 6.32 29.51 14.60
N LYS A 79 5.90 28.44 15.28
CA LYS A 79 6.76 27.29 15.59
C LYS A 79 6.99 26.46 14.34
N LYS A 80 8.23 26.03 14.17
CA LYS A 80 8.68 25.23 13.02
C LYS A 80 8.37 23.76 13.27
N GLU A 81 7.97 23.06 12.22
CA GLU A 81 7.81 21.61 12.29
C GLU A 81 9.16 20.91 12.49
N ILE A 82 9.16 19.87 13.32
CA ILE A 82 10.35 19.05 13.55
C ILE A 82 10.46 18.02 12.40
N PRO A 83 11.59 17.98 11.66
CA PRO A 83 11.82 16.98 10.63
C PRO A 83 11.75 15.56 11.18
N VAL A 84 10.98 14.68 10.52
CA VAL A 84 10.83 13.27 10.92
C VAL A 84 12.12 12.46 10.76
N PHE A 85 12.94 12.81 9.75
CA PHE A 85 14.18 12.12 9.41
C PHE A 85 15.36 13.10 9.36
N PRO A 86 15.84 13.60 10.51
CA PRO A 86 16.97 14.52 10.52
C PRO A 86 18.25 13.80 10.08
N GLN A 87 19.07 14.43 9.26
CA GLN A 87 20.40 13.92 8.92
C GLN A 87 21.44 14.43 9.92
N LYS A 88 21.25 15.63 10.46
CA LYS A 88 22.21 16.25 11.38
C LYS A 88 21.52 17.01 12.51
N ILE A 89 21.91 16.69 13.74
CA ILE A 89 21.40 17.31 14.96
C ILE A 89 22.53 18.09 15.62
N GLY A 90 22.30 19.37 15.91
CA GLY A 90 23.15 20.19 16.76
C GLY A 90 22.72 20.09 18.23
N ILE A 91 23.64 19.87 19.15
CA ILE A 91 23.35 19.79 20.59
C ILE A 91 24.09 20.92 21.31
N VAL A 92 23.36 21.80 21.98
CA VAL A 92 23.89 22.80 22.91
C VAL A 92 23.75 22.25 24.32
N THR A 93 24.87 21.87 24.93
CA THR A 93 24.91 21.34 26.30
C THR A 93 26.32 21.44 26.89
N GLY A 94 26.48 21.14 28.18
CA GLY A 94 27.78 21.10 28.84
C GLY A 94 28.63 19.93 28.33
N SER A 95 29.93 20.19 28.08
CA SER A 95 30.87 19.25 27.46
C SER A 95 31.06 17.91 28.20
N ASP A 96 30.91 17.90 29.52
CA ASP A 96 31.13 16.72 30.38
C ASP A 96 29.89 16.33 31.20
N THR A 97 28.71 16.41 30.60
CA THR A 97 27.46 16.09 31.31
C THR A 97 27.03 14.64 31.09
N ALA A 98 26.48 14.02 32.14
CA ALA A 98 25.78 12.73 32.03
C ALA A 98 24.66 12.80 30.98
N ALA A 99 23.95 13.93 30.93
CA ALA A 99 22.91 14.22 29.95
C ALA A 99 23.39 14.08 28.49
N LEU A 100 24.59 14.58 28.16
CA LEU A 100 25.16 14.41 26.83
C LEU A 100 25.38 12.94 26.50
N ARG A 101 25.96 12.16 27.42
CA ARG A 101 26.20 10.72 27.21
C ARG A 101 24.91 9.95 27.01
N ASP A 102 23.87 10.27 27.77
CA ASP A 102 22.56 9.64 27.65
C ASP A 102 21.92 9.95 26.30
N MET A 103 21.96 11.21 25.86
CA MET A 103 21.49 11.59 24.52
C MET A 103 22.23 10.87 23.40
N LEU A 104 23.57 10.76 23.49
CA LEU A 104 24.36 10.03 22.48
C LEU A 104 23.99 8.54 22.44
N SER A 105 23.83 7.90 23.60
CA SER A 105 23.39 6.51 23.73
C SER A 105 22.01 6.28 23.13
N VAL A 106 21.06 7.19 23.38
CA VAL A 106 19.71 7.15 22.79
C VAL A 106 19.77 7.24 21.27
N ALA A 107 20.55 8.19 20.74
CA ALA A 107 20.69 8.37 19.29
C ALA A 107 21.33 7.15 18.62
N GLU A 108 22.40 6.58 19.20
CA GLU A 108 23.06 5.38 18.68
C GLU A 108 22.12 4.17 18.68
N ARG A 109 21.33 4.01 19.75
CA ARG A 109 20.37 2.92 19.85
C ARG A 109 19.23 3.06 18.84
N ARG A 110 18.58 4.24 18.79
CA ARG A 110 17.35 4.49 18.02
C ARG A 110 17.60 4.81 16.56
N TYR A 111 18.58 5.65 16.26
CA TYR A 111 18.78 6.19 14.91
C TYR A 111 20.27 6.43 14.59
N PRO A 112 21.07 5.36 14.45
CA PRO A 112 22.54 5.44 14.36
C PRO A 112 23.07 6.14 13.10
N ILE A 113 22.21 6.47 12.12
CA ILE A 113 22.60 7.14 10.89
C ILE A 113 22.68 8.68 11.04
N VAL A 114 22.16 9.23 12.13
CA VAL A 114 22.19 10.68 12.38
C VAL A 114 23.59 11.16 12.73
N LYS A 115 23.98 12.31 12.19
CA LYS A 115 25.23 12.98 12.56
C LYS A 115 24.98 13.97 13.69
N ILE A 116 25.75 13.86 14.76
CA ILE A 116 25.62 14.75 15.92
C ILE A 116 26.76 15.77 15.91
N ILE A 117 26.40 17.06 15.99
CA ILE A 117 27.34 18.17 16.22
C ILE A 117 27.15 18.65 17.65
N ILE A 118 28.20 18.55 18.46
CA ILE A 118 28.21 19.10 19.80
C ILE A 118 28.69 20.55 19.74
N ALA A 119 27.90 21.46 20.29
CA ALA A 119 28.25 22.85 20.54
C ALA A 119 28.33 23.05 22.05
N PRO A 120 29.53 22.88 22.66
CA PRO A 120 29.66 22.95 24.10
C PRO A 120 29.34 24.37 24.58
N ALA A 121 28.54 24.47 25.64
CA ALA A 121 28.22 25.72 26.32
C ALA A 121 28.16 25.50 27.83
N LYS A 122 28.49 26.51 28.64
CA LYS A 122 28.06 26.54 30.04
C LYS A 122 26.54 26.53 30.11
N VAL A 123 26.02 25.60 30.90
CA VAL A 123 24.57 25.43 31.09
C VAL A 123 24.07 25.95 32.44
N GLN A 124 24.97 26.45 33.28
CA GLN A 124 24.68 27.02 34.60
C GLN A 124 25.76 28.02 35.02
N GLY A 125 25.40 28.92 35.94
CA GLY A 125 26.30 29.95 36.46
C GLY A 125 26.42 31.18 35.56
N GLU A 126 27.27 32.12 35.98
CA GLU A 126 27.48 33.40 35.30
C GLU A 126 28.09 33.21 33.89
N GLY A 127 27.53 33.91 32.91
CA GLY A 127 27.96 33.82 31.50
C GLY A 127 27.32 32.67 30.70
N ALA A 128 26.46 31.85 31.32
CA ALA A 128 25.88 30.68 30.67
C ALA A 128 24.85 31.06 29.59
N SER A 129 24.01 32.05 29.84
CA SER A 129 22.97 32.49 28.90
C SER A 129 23.57 33.10 27.62
N GLU A 130 24.67 33.85 27.74
CA GLU A 130 25.42 34.38 26.60
C GLU A 130 26.04 33.26 25.77
N GLU A 131 26.68 32.28 26.41
CA GLU A 131 27.33 31.16 25.73
C GLU A 131 26.30 30.26 25.02
N ILE A 132 25.16 29.97 25.67
CA ILE A 132 24.04 29.26 25.04
C ILE A 132 23.54 30.02 23.81
N SER A 133 23.29 31.32 23.94
CA SER A 133 22.83 32.18 22.84
C SER A 133 23.83 32.20 21.68
N GLU A 134 25.13 32.28 21.98
CA GLU A 134 26.19 32.26 20.99
C GLU A 134 26.29 30.90 20.28
N GLN A 135 26.19 29.78 21.01
CA GLN A 135 26.22 28.45 20.39
C GLN A 135 25.01 28.20 19.49
N ILE A 136 23.81 28.66 19.87
CA ILE A 136 22.62 28.60 19.00
C ILE A 136 22.89 29.37 17.69
N LYS A 137 23.46 30.57 17.78
CA LYS A 137 23.82 31.39 16.61
C LYS A 137 24.91 30.70 15.76
N ASN A 138 25.89 30.06 16.39
CA ASN A 138 26.95 29.33 15.70
C ASN A 138 26.42 28.11 14.93
N LEU A 139 25.47 27.36 15.52
CA LEU A 139 24.79 26.28 14.83
C LEU A 139 23.97 26.80 13.64
N ASN A 140 23.27 27.92 13.81
CA ASN A 140 22.55 28.57 12.70
C ASN A 140 23.45 29.06 11.55
N ARG A 141 24.75 29.29 11.80
CA ARG A 141 25.73 29.65 10.75
C ARG A 141 26.27 28.43 10.01
N LYS A 142 26.19 27.24 10.61
CA LYS A 142 26.62 26.00 9.96
C LYS A 142 25.58 25.56 8.93
N LYS A 143 26.06 24.94 7.84
CA LYS A 143 25.18 24.34 6.83
C LYS A 143 24.73 22.95 7.25
N ASP A 144 23.54 22.59 6.78
CA ASP A 144 22.95 21.25 6.88
C ASP A 144 22.81 20.77 8.33
N ILE A 145 22.24 21.60 9.21
CA ILE A 145 21.74 21.17 10.52
C ILE A 145 20.23 21.23 10.44
N ASP A 146 19.58 20.11 10.74
CA ASP A 146 18.12 19.97 10.61
C ASP A 146 17.40 20.33 11.89
N ILE A 147 18.01 20.06 13.05
CA ILE A 147 17.44 20.29 14.38
C ILE A 147 18.53 20.78 15.34
N ILE A 148 18.20 21.70 16.23
CA ILE A 148 19.00 22.05 17.41
C ILE A 148 18.31 21.53 18.66
N ILE A 149 19.05 20.85 19.53
CA ILE A 149 18.60 20.46 20.86
C ILE A 149 19.35 21.30 21.88
N ILE A 150 18.62 21.99 22.75
CA ILE A 150 19.18 22.67 23.92
C ILE A 150 18.87 21.79 25.13
N ALA A 151 19.90 21.34 25.84
CA ALA A 151 19.71 20.34 26.87
C ALA A 151 20.53 20.61 28.12
N ARG A 152 19.88 20.39 29.26
CA ARG A 152 20.49 20.31 30.58
C ARG A 152 19.72 19.31 31.43
N GLY A 153 20.42 18.53 32.24
CA GLY A 153 19.78 17.70 33.26
C GLY A 153 19.04 18.52 34.32
N GLY A 154 18.50 17.83 35.33
CA GLY A 154 17.86 18.48 36.47
C GLY A 154 18.81 19.37 37.27
N GLY A 155 18.23 20.26 38.07
CA GLY A 155 18.95 21.17 38.97
C GLY A 155 17.98 22.03 39.77
N SER A 156 18.52 22.93 40.59
CA SER A 156 17.69 23.95 41.25
C SER A 156 17.18 24.97 40.22
N LEU A 157 16.18 25.75 40.61
CA LEU A 157 15.64 26.86 39.79
C LEU A 157 16.74 27.88 39.45
N GLU A 158 17.67 28.10 40.38
CA GLU A 158 18.85 28.96 40.21
C GLU A 158 19.79 28.42 39.14
N ASP A 159 20.02 27.11 39.14
CA ASP A 159 20.90 26.55 38.14
C ASP A 159 20.27 26.58 36.73
N LEU A 160 18.93 26.49 36.64
CA LEU A 160 18.18 26.52 35.37
C LEU A 160 17.97 27.95 34.86
N TRP A 161 18.38 28.96 35.64
CA TRP A 161 18.07 30.36 35.38
C TRP A 161 18.61 30.87 34.05
N ALA A 162 19.75 30.35 33.57
CA ALA A 162 20.32 30.71 32.28
C ALA A 162 19.35 30.52 31.10
N PHE A 163 18.40 29.57 31.21
CA PHE A 163 17.37 29.31 30.19
C PHE A 163 16.11 30.20 30.34
N ASN A 164 16.02 30.93 31.45
CA ASN A 164 14.98 31.93 31.69
C ASN A 164 15.38 33.33 31.25
N GLU A 165 16.60 33.52 30.75
CA GLU A 165 17.05 34.83 30.30
C GLU A 165 16.54 35.20 28.90
N GLU A 166 16.24 36.48 28.72
CA GLU A 166 15.70 37.02 27.47
C GLU A 166 16.63 36.79 26.27
N ILE A 167 17.95 36.81 26.48
CA ILE A 167 18.95 36.59 25.42
C ILE A 167 18.87 35.18 24.82
N VAL A 168 18.52 34.17 25.62
CA VAL A 168 18.33 32.80 25.16
C VAL A 168 16.99 32.67 24.44
N ALA A 169 15.92 33.22 25.03
CA ALA A 169 14.60 33.27 24.41
C ALA A 169 14.65 33.88 23.00
N ARG A 170 15.27 35.06 22.86
CA ARG A 170 15.41 35.72 21.56
C ARG A 170 16.33 34.96 20.60
N ALA A 171 17.32 34.21 21.09
CA ALA A 171 18.16 33.38 20.23
C ALA A 171 17.41 32.18 19.66
N ILE A 172 16.57 31.53 20.47
CA ILE A 172 15.71 30.42 20.05
C ILE A 172 14.70 30.91 19.02
N PHE A 173 13.99 32.00 19.33
CA PHE A 173 12.99 32.59 18.43
C PHE A 173 13.58 32.95 17.05
N ASN A 174 14.76 33.58 17.03
CA ASN A 174 15.43 33.98 15.81
C ASN A 174 16.18 32.83 15.09
N SER A 175 16.14 31.61 15.64
CA SER A 175 16.74 30.44 14.99
C SER A 175 16.00 30.11 13.70
N LYS A 176 16.74 29.86 12.62
CA LYS A 176 16.20 29.35 11.34
C LYS A 176 15.97 27.84 11.39
N ILE A 177 16.75 27.16 12.22
CA ILE A 177 16.67 25.71 12.44
C ILE A 177 15.69 25.47 13.60
N PRO A 178 14.79 24.47 13.51
CA PRO A 178 13.89 24.14 14.61
C PRO A 178 14.67 23.75 15.88
N VAL A 179 14.18 24.22 17.02
CA VAL A 179 14.81 24.06 18.33
C VAL A 179 13.92 23.23 19.25
N ILE A 180 14.50 22.16 19.80
CA ILE A 180 13.88 21.32 20.83
C ILE A 180 14.54 21.67 22.17
N SER A 181 13.71 21.98 23.16
CA SER A 181 14.16 22.16 24.55
C SER A 181 14.08 20.83 25.30
N GLY A 182 15.17 20.43 25.96
CA GLY A 182 15.26 19.25 26.83
C GLY A 182 15.89 19.61 28.16
N ILE A 183 15.23 20.50 28.91
CA ILE A 183 15.76 21.12 30.12
C ILE A 183 15.02 20.58 31.34
N GLY A 184 15.76 20.03 32.31
CA GLY A 184 15.19 19.61 33.60
C GLY A 184 14.41 18.29 33.54
N HIS A 185 13.28 18.26 34.26
CA HIS A 185 12.30 17.16 34.35
C HIS A 185 10.87 17.63 33.99
N GLU A 186 9.88 16.73 34.04
CA GLU A 186 8.49 17.01 33.64
C GLU A 186 7.88 18.27 34.26
N ILE A 187 8.23 18.59 35.52
CA ILE A 187 7.68 19.72 36.28
C ILE A 187 8.45 21.03 36.09
N ASP A 188 9.64 20.98 35.49
CA ASP A 188 10.48 22.15 35.28
C ASP A 188 10.03 22.87 34.00
N PHE A 189 9.64 24.13 34.11
CA PHE A 189 9.28 24.96 32.98
C PHE A 189 10.16 26.20 32.94
N THR A 190 10.83 26.38 31.82
CA THR A 190 11.69 27.54 31.54
C THR A 190 11.12 28.38 30.41
N ILE A 191 11.59 29.62 30.28
CA ILE A 191 11.21 30.48 29.15
C ILE A 191 11.66 29.87 27.83
N ALA A 192 12.84 29.24 27.79
CA ALA A 192 13.32 28.50 26.63
C ALA A 192 12.31 27.43 26.15
N ASP A 193 11.63 26.73 27.07
CA ASP A 193 10.61 25.73 26.71
C ASP A 193 9.37 26.33 26.04
N PHE A 194 9.00 27.56 26.41
CA PHE A 194 7.83 28.23 25.82
C PHE A 194 8.14 28.73 24.40
N VAL A 195 9.36 29.22 24.19
CA VAL A 195 9.82 29.76 22.90
C VAL A 195 10.26 28.66 21.94
N SER A 196 10.70 27.50 22.44
CA SER A 196 11.14 26.40 21.58
C SER A 196 10.00 25.85 20.72
N ASP A 197 10.37 25.32 19.56
CA ASP A 197 9.43 24.74 18.60
C ASP A 197 8.80 23.47 19.17
N LEU A 198 9.57 22.72 19.97
CA LEU A 198 9.09 21.57 20.75
C LEU A 198 9.72 21.55 22.15
N ARG A 199 8.93 21.16 23.16
CA ARG A 199 9.41 20.89 24.52
C ARG A 199 9.50 19.39 24.75
N ALA A 200 10.61 18.96 25.33
CA ALA A 200 10.82 17.63 25.87
C ALA A 200 11.08 17.73 27.38
N PRO A 201 10.57 16.77 28.18
CA PRO A 201 10.71 16.82 29.64
C PRO A 201 12.13 16.52 30.12
N THR A 202 12.98 15.88 29.32
CA THR A 202 14.37 15.53 29.69
C THR A 202 15.28 15.61 28.46
N PRO A 203 16.61 15.73 28.64
CA PRO A 203 17.57 15.63 27.55
C PRO A 203 17.39 14.37 26.69
N SER A 204 17.24 13.21 27.32
CA SER A 204 17.06 11.93 26.62
C SER A 204 15.75 11.92 25.82
N ALA A 205 14.65 12.41 26.39
CA ALA A 205 13.37 12.53 25.68
C ALA A 205 13.46 13.51 24.50
N ALA A 206 14.26 14.57 24.60
CA ALA A 206 14.50 15.48 23.46
C ALA A 206 15.14 14.73 22.29
N MET A 207 16.09 13.84 22.58
CA MET A 207 16.71 13.00 21.56
C MET A 207 15.72 11.97 20.99
N GLU A 208 14.86 11.37 21.82
CA GLU A 208 13.83 10.44 21.35
C GLU A 208 12.80 11.10 20.45
N LEU A 209 12.39 12.34 20.75
CA LEU A 209 11.49 13.12 19.91
C LEU A 209 12.16 13.60 18.62
N ALA A 210 13.47 13.85 18.66
CA ALA A 210 14.24 14.22 17.48
C ALA A 210 14.55 13.02 16.56
N THR A 211 14.53 11.79 17.07
CA THR A 211 15.04 10.62 16.33
C THR A 211 13.98 9.51 16.14
N PRO A 212 13.75 9.06 14.90
CA PRO A 212 12.84 7.94 14.65
C PRO A 212 13.43 6.63 15.19
N ASN A 213 12.58 5.65 15.46
CA ASN A 213 13.02 4.35 15.94
C ASN A 213 13.36 3.43 14.76
N LYS A 214 14.63 2.98 14.67
CA LYS A 214 15.06 2.05 13.61
C LYS A 214 14.24 0.75 13.59
N ASP A 215 13.83 0.23 14.74
CA ASP A 215 13.14 -1.06 14.82
C ASP A 215 11.72 -0.92 14.26
N GLU A 216 11.07 0.22 14.52
CA GLU A 216 9.78 0.57 13.90
C GLU A 216 9.93 0.79 12.39
N LEU A 217 11.01 1.43 11.94
CA LEU A 217 11.28 1.60 10.51
C LEU A 217 11.49 0.26 9.80
N PHE A 218 12.26 -0.66 10.40
CA PHE A 218 12.44 -2.00 9.87
C PHE A 218 11.13 -2.79 9.87
N ALA A 219 10.35 -2.71 10.94
CA ALA A 219 9.03 -3.35 11.01
C ALA A 219 8.11 -2.83 9.90
N PHE A 220 8.03 -1.52 9.73
CA PHE A 220 7.25 -0.87 8.67
C PHE A 220 7.67 -1.33 7.28
N ILE A 221 8.98 -1.34 6.98
CA ILE A 221 9.50 -1.79 5.67
C ILE A 221 9.17 -3.26 5.41
N ASN A 222 9.29 -4.12 6.43
CA ASN A 222 8.99 -5.54 6.32
C ASN A 222 7.50 -5.79 6.10
N GLU A 223 6.63 -5.11 6.85
CA GLU A 223 5.18 -5.18 6.68
C GLU A 223 4.75 -4.67 5.31
N PHE A 224 5.26 -3.51 4.89
CA PHE A 224 5.02 -2.96 3.56
C PHE A 224 5.46 -3.91 2.46
N SER A 225 6.63 -4.55 2.61
CA SER A 225 7.14 -5.54 1.65
C SER A 225 6.27 -6.80 1.60
N TYR A 226 5.79 -7.27 2.76
CA TYR A 226 4.93 -8.45 2.86
C TYR A 226 3.56 -8.20 2.22
N THR A 227 2.89 -7.12 2.63
CA THR A 227 1.56 -6.72 2.12
C THR A 227 1.60 -6.44 0.62
N SER A 228 2.63 -5.72 0.14
CA SER A 228 2.80 -5.46 -1.29
C SER A 228 2.97 -6.75 -2.10
N ARG A 229 3.76 -7.72 -1.62
CA ARG A 229 3.94 -9.02 -2.29
C ARG A 229 2.62 -9.80 -2.37
N ASN A 230 1.85 -9.82 -1.28
CA ASN A 230 0.57 -10.51 -1.25
C ASN A 230 -0.42 -9.87 -2.23
N ASN A 231 -0.57 -8.54 -2.20
CA ASN A 231 -1.45 -7.82 -3.11
C ASN A 231 -1.09 -8.04 -4.59
N ILE A 232 0.21 -8.05 -4.90
CA ILE A 232 0.69 -8.35 -6.26
C ILE A 232 0.35 -9.80 -6.66
N SER A 233 0.58 -10.76 -5.76
CA SER A 233 0.30 -12.18 -6.00
C SER A 233 -1.20 -12.43 -6.21
N GLU A 234 -2.04 -11.86 -5.37
CA GLU A 234 -3.50 -11.90 -5.50
C GLU A 234 -3.93 -11.30 -6.84
N LYS A 235 -3.39 -10.13 -7.20
CA LYS A 235 -3.75 -9.50 -8.47
C LYS A 235 -3.34 -10.32 -9.69
N ILE A 236 -2.17 -10.96 -9.64
CA ILE A 236 -1.71 -11.87 -10.68
C ILE A 236 -2.63 -13.09 -10.79
N ASN A 237 -3.07 -13.65 -9.67
CA ASN A 237 -3.97 -14.80 -9.65
C ASN A 237 -5.36 -14.43 -10.20
N GLU A 238 -5.92 -13.30 -9.79
CA GLU A 238 -7.17 -12.77 -10.37
C GLU A 238 -7.08 -12.65 -11.90
N LEU A 239 -6.01 -12.02 -12.40
CA LEU A 239 -5.82 -11.85 -13.85
C LEU A 239 -5.63 -13.18 -14.58
N LYS A 240 -4.93 -14.15 -13.96
CA LYS A 240 -4.81 -15.51 -14.51
C LYS A 240 -6.16 -16.21 -14.58
N GLU A 241 -6.99 -16.07 -13.55
CA GLU A 241 -8.35 -16.64 -13.54
C GLU A 241 -9.23 -15.99 -14.59
N GLU A 242 -9.16 -14.66 -14.74
CA GLU A 242 -9.90 -13.92 -15.76
C GLU A 242 -9.49 -14.36 -17.18
N VAL A 243 -8.19 -14.43 -17.46
CA VAL A 243 -7.67 -14.95 -18.74
C VAL A 243 -8.13 -16.40 -18.94
N GLY A 244 -8.04 -17.24 -17.90
CA GLY A 244 -8.51 -18.61 -17.94
C GLY A 244 -10.00 -18.73 -18.25
N TYR A 245 -10.83 -17.84 -17.68
CA TYR A 245 -12.25 -17.74 -17.97
C TYR A 245 -12.52 -17.32 -19.42
N GLN A 246 -11.81 -16.30 -19.92
CA GLN A 246 -11.95 -15.83 -21.30
C GLN A 246 -11.52 -16.88 -22.33
N ILE A 247 -10.42 -17.60 -22.08
CA ILE A 247 -9.98 -18.72 -22.92
C ILE A 247 -11.02 -19.86 -22.90
N LYS A 248 -11.61 -20.13 -21.74
CA LYS A 248 -12.67 -21.14 -21.59
C LYS A 248 -14.03 -20.66 -22.09
N SER A 249 -14.18 -19.36 -22.39
CA SER A 249 -15.43 -18.75 -22.78
C SER A 249 -15.96 -19.34 -24.10
N PHE A 250 -17.28 -19.31 -24.21
CA PHE A 250 -18.07 -20.02 -25.21
C PHE A 250 -17.63 -19.74 -26.65
N GLY A 251 -17.11 -18.53 -26.94
CA GLY A 251 -16.65 -18.15 -28.28
C GLY A 251 -15.54 -19.03 -28.87
N PHE A 252 -14.54 -19.44 -28.07
CA PHE A 252 -13.44 -20.28 -28.54
C PHE A 252 -13.83 -21.76 -28.65
N ARG A 253 -14.66 -22.29 -27.74
CA ARG A 253 -15.19 -23.67 -27.85
C ARG A 253 -16.20 -23.82 -28.99
N ASN A 254 -16.98 -22.77 -29.27
CA ASN A 254 -17.99 -22.80 -30.31
C ASN A 254 -17.36 -22.81 -31.72
N LEU A 255 -16.12 -22.33 -31.89
CA LEU A 255 -15.43 -22.41 -33.19
C LEU A 255 -15.28 -23.87 -33.67
N THR A 256 -14.85 -24.76 -32.77
CA THR A 256 -14.72 -26.20 -33.04
C THR A 256 -16.07 -26.83 -33.34
N ASN A 257 -17.12 -26.45 -32.60
CA ASN A 257 -18.47 -26.94 -32.86
C ASN A 257 -19.03 -26.44 -34.19
N ILE A 258 -18.79 -25.19 -34.56
CA ILE A 258 -19.16 -24.63 -35.87
C ILE A 258 -18.45 -25.39 -36.99
N ILE A 259 -17.14 -25.65 -36.85
CA ILE A 259 -16.36 -26.42 -37.84
C ILE A 259 -16.90 -27.86 -37.94
N ASN A 260 -17.15 -28.54 -36.82
CA ASN A 260 -17.68 -29.89 -36.80
C ASN A 260 -19.08 -29.96 -37.44
N ASN A 261 -19.96 -29.00 -37.14
CA ASN A 261 -21.28 -28.90 -37.75
C ASN A 261 -21.21 -28.67 -39.26
N LYS A 262 -20.28 -27.81 -39.73
CA LYS A 262 -20.04 -27.59 -41.16
C LYS A 262 -19.48 -28.85 -41.84
N LYS A 263 -18.56 -29.56 -41.19
CA LYS A 263 -18.04 -30.85 -41.68
C LYS A 263 -19.16 -31.89 -41.84
N GLN A 264 -20.00 -32.06 -40.82
CA GLN A 264 -21.15 -32.96 -40.88
C GLN A 264 -22.15 -32.56 -41.98
N THR A 265 -22.32 -31.26 -42.22
CA THR A 265 -23.15 -30.75 -43.32
C THR A 265 -22.58 -31.14 -44.68
N ILE A 266 -21.26 -31.03 -44.86
CA ILE A 266 -20.56 -31.47 -46.09
C ILE A 266 -20.74 -32.98 -46.28
N ASP A 267 -20.53 -33.78 -45.23
CA ASP A 267 -20.69 -35.24 -45.29
C ASP A 267 -22.13 -35.63 -45.70
N ASN A 268 -23.14 -34.94 -45.17
CA ASN A 268 -24.54 -35.13 -45.57
C ASN A 268 -24.79 -34.77 -47.03
N TYR A 269 -24.20 -33.69 -47.56
CA TYR A 269 -24.32 -33.34 -48.97
C TYR A 269 -23.64 -34.37 -49.87
N LEU A 270 -22.45 -34.84 -49.49
CA LEU A 270 -21.74 -35.89 -50.23
C LEU A 270 -22.57 -37.17 -50.30
N PHE A 271 -23.13 -37.61 -49.17
CA PHE A 271 -24.00 -38.78 -49.12
C PHE A 271 -25.24 -38.61 -50.01
N ARG A 272 -25.91 -37.45 -49.95
CA ARG A 272 -27.08 -37.16 -50.80
C ARG A 272 -26.73 -37.16 -52.28
N ILE A 273 -25.60 -36.57 -52.67
CA ILE A 273 -25.12 -36.58 -54.05
C ILE A 273 -24.90 -38.03 -54.51
N GLN A 274 -24.24 -38.85 -53.70
CA GLN A 274 -23.96 -40.24 -54.03
C GLN A 274 -25.24 -41.07 -54.22
N VAL A 275 -26.21 -40.91 -53.31
CA VAL A 275 -27.52 -41.59 -53.40
C VAL A 275 -28.32 -41.09 -54.61
N ASN A 276 -28.30 -39.79 -54.90
CA ASN A 276 -29.01 -39.25 -56.06
C ASN A 276 -28.39 -39.69 -57.38
N ILE A 277 -27.06 -39.73 -57.48
CA ILE A 277 -26.35 -40.25 -58.67
C ILE A 277 -26.70 -41.73 -58.88
N SER A 278 -26.64 -42.55 -57.82
CA SER A 278 -26.95 -43.98 -57.96
C SER A 278 -28.41 -44.20 -58.34
N ASN A 279 -29.35 -43.45 -57.75
CA ASN A 279 -30.76 -43.48 -58.13
C ASN A 279 -30.98 -43.04 -59.58
N PHE A 280 -30.34 -41.96 -60.03
CA PHE A 280 -30.43 -41.47 -61.40
C PHE A 280 -29.89 -42.49 -62.41
N LEU A 281 -28.73 -43.10 -62.13
CA LEU A 281 -28.15 -44.16 -62.97
C LEU A 281 -29.06 -45.38 -63.02
N ASN A 282 -29.63 -45.80 -61.88
CA ASN A 282 -30.56 -46.92 -61.83
C ASN A 282 -31.86 -46.64 -62.58
N GLN A 283 -32.42 -45.43 -62.47
CA GLN A 283 -33.61 -45.03 -63.23
C GLN A 283 -33.35 -45.06 -64.74
N ASN A 284 -32.23 -44.49 -65.20
CA ASN A 284 -31.86 -44.53 -66.62
C ASN A 284 -31.59 -45.95 -67.10
N LYS A 285 -30.93 -46.79 -66.30
CA LYS A 285 -30.70 -48.21 -66.63
C LYS A 285 -32.01 -48.97 -66.75
N ASN A 286 -32.96 -48.75 -65.84
CA ASN A 286 -34.29 -49.34 -65.90
C ASN A 286 -35.09 -48.83 -67.10
N GLY A 287 -34.98 -47.54 -67.43
CA GLY A 287 -35.59 -46.95 -68.63
C GLY A 287 -35.04 -47.57 -69.92
N LEU A 288 -33.71 -47.72 -70.03
CA LEU A 288 -33.07 -48.42 -71.14
C LEU A 288 -33.50 -49.88 -71.24
N ALA A 289 -33.57 -50.58 -70.11
CA ALA A 289 -34.06 -51.96 -70.08
C ALA A 289 -35.53 -52.06 -70.53
N PHE A 290 -36.37 -51.10 -70.17
CA PHE A 290 -37.77 -51.03 -70.61
C PHE A 290 -37.89 -50.73 -72.11
N LEU A 291 -37.10 -49.78 -72.63
CA LEU A 291 -37.04 -49.48 -74.06
C LEU A 291 -36.54 -50.69 -74.86
N ASN A 292 -35.51 -51.38 -74.39
CA ASN A 292 -35.03 -52.63 -75.02
C ASN A 292 -36.13 -53.70 -75.04
N LYS A 293 -36.83 -53.94 -73.92
CA LYS A 293 -37.95 -54.89 -73.90
C LYS A 293 -39.10 -54.47 -74.81
N SER A 294 -39.32 -53.17 -74.97
CA SER A 294 -40.33 -52.64 -75.90
C SER A 294 -39.90 -52.88 -77.36
N ILE A 295 -38.63 -52.65 -77.69
CA ILE A 295 -38.09 -52.96 -79.03
C ILE A 295 -38.18 -54.46 -79.32
N GLU A 296 -37.88 -55.31 -78.34
CA GLU A 296 -38.03 -56.77 -78.47
C GLU A 296 -39.49 -57.19 -78.67
N SER A 297 -40.45 -56.55 -78.01
CA SER A 297 -41.87 -56.86 -78.17
C SER A 297 -42.45 -56.40 -79.52
N TYR A 298 -41.88 -55.34 -80.12
CA TYR A 298 -42.20 -54.90 -81.47
C TYR A 298 -41.40 -55.62 -82.57
N ASN A 299 -40.45 -56.50 -82.20
CA ASN A 299 -39.70 -57.27 -83.18
C ASN A 299 -40.58 -58.37 -83.80
N ILE A 300 -40.92 -58.17 -85.08
CA ILE A 300 -41.77 -59.03 -85.90
C ILE A 300 -41.25 -60.49 -85.92
N GLU A 301 -39.94 -60.70 -85.84
CA GLU A 301 -39.34 -62.04 -85.78
C GLU A 301 -39.67 -62.81 -84.48
N GLN A 302 -39.80 -62.13 -83.34
CA GLN A 302 -40.21 -62.79 -82.09
C GLN A 302 -41.69 -63.15 -82.08
N ILE A 303 -42.54 -62.32 -82.72
CA ILE A 303 -43.96 -62.63 -82.90
C ILE A 303 -44.12 -63.87 -83.79
N MET A 304 -43.33 -64.00 -84.86
CA MET A 304 -43.34 -65.20 -85.70
C MET A 304 -42.80 -66.44 -84.96
N LYS A 305 -41.78 -66.30 -84.10
CA LYS A 305 -41.27 -67.40 -83.23
C LYS A 305 -42.28 -67.92 -82.21
N ARG A 306 -43.33 -67.15 -81.86
CA ARG A 306 -44.42 -67.59 -80.97
C ARG A 306 -45.49 -68.43 -81.67
N GLY A 307 -45.26 -68.84 -82.92
CA GLY A 307 -46.14 -69.74 -83.67
C GLY A 307 -47.20 -69.04 -84.53
N PHE A 308 -47.07 -67.72 -84.73
CA PHE A 308 -47.96 -66.95 -85.60
C PHE A 308 -47.42 -66.95 -87.04
N VAL A 309 -48.27 -67.37 -87.99
CA VAL A 309 -47.95 -67.44 -89.42
C VAL A 309 -48.58 -66.25 -90.13
N LEU A 310 -47.81 -65.54 -90.95
CA LEU A 310 -48.32 -64.43 -91.74
C LEU A 310 -48.92 -64.97 -93.05
N VAL A 311 -50.20 -64.68 -93.30
CA VAL A 311 -50.91 -65.09 -94.51
C VAL A 311 -50.85 -63.96 -95.54
N GLU A 312 -50.27 -64.23 -96.70
CA GLU A 312 -50.15 -63.28 -97.80
C GLU A 312 -50.92 -63.79 -99.03
N GLN A 313 -51.75 -62.94 -99.64
CA GLN A 313 -52.52 -63.29 -100.83
C GLN A 313 -52.40 -62.15 -101.85
N GLN A 314 -52.04 -62.47 -103.11
CA GLN A 314 -51.84 -61.48 -104.18
C GLN A 314 -50.94 -60.28 -103.77
N GLY A 315 -49.87 -60.54 -102.99
CA GLY A 315 -48.92 -59.50 -102.54
C GLY A 315 -49.41 -58.61 -101.39
N LYS A 316 -50.56 -58.91 -100.76
CA LYS A 316 -51.09 -58.19 -99.59
C LYS A 316 -51.21 -59.10 -98.37
N LEU A 317 -50.85 -58.56 -97.22
CA LEU A 317 -50.84 -59.26 -95.93
C LEU A 317 -52.24 -59.23 -95.31
N ILE A 318 -52.85 -60.41 -95.16
CA ILE A 318 -54.23 -60.55 -94.67
C ILE A 318 -54.20 -60.64 -93.14
N LYS A 319 -54.75 -59.61 -92.48
CA LYS A 319 -54.78 -59.52 -91.01
C LYS A 319 -56.09 -60.03 -90.39
N ARG A 320 -57.14 -60.23 -91.19
CA ARG A 320 -58.49 -60.58 -90.72
C ARG A 320 -59.10 -61.66 -91.61
N LYS A 321 -59.81 -62.61 -90.99
CA LYS A 321 -60.42 -63.79 -91.66
C LYS A 321 -61.38 -63.43 -92.80
N THR A 322 -62.04 -62.28 -92.74
CA THR A 322 -63.03 -61.83 -93.74
C THR A 322 -62.41 -61.50 -95.11
N ASP A 323 -61.13 -61.15 -95.14
CA ASP A 323 -60.45 -60.75 -96.39
C ASP A 323 -59.76 -61.94 -97.08
N PHE A 324 -59.86 -63.13 -96.48
CA PHE A 324 -59.31 -64.37 -96.99
C PHE A 324 -60.25 -65.00 -98.04
N LYS A 325 -59.81 -65.06 -99.29
CA LYS A 325 -60.62 -65.68 -100.38
C LYS A 325 -60.17 -67.13 -100.60
N LEU A 326 -61.03 -68.07 -100.24
CA LEU A 326 -60.80 -69.53 -100.28
C LEU A 326 -60.44 -70.12 -101.67
N LYS A 327 -60.71 -69.40 -102.76
CA LYS A 327 -60.51 -69.88 -104.15
C LYS A 327 -59.24 -69.35 -104.82
N SER A 328 -58.29 -68.80 -104.08
CA SER A 328 -57.07 -68.20 -104.63
C SER A 328 -55.83 -68.66 -103.89
N GLU A 329 -54.73 -68.79 -104.62
CA GLU A 329 -53.42 -69.16 -104.06
C GLU A 329 -53.02 -68.18 -102.95
N PHE A 330 -52.63 -68.71 -101.79
CA PHE A 330 -52.11 -67.93 -100.67
C PHE A 330 -50.75 -68.47 -100.23
N LEU A 331 -49.94 -67.58 -99.68
CA LEU A 331 -48.55 -67.82 -99.30
C LEU A 331 -48.44 -67.63 -97.79
N LEU A 332 -48.10 -68.69 -97.09
CA LEU A 332 -47.88 -68.69 -95.65
C LEU A 332 -46.39 -68.44 -95.39
N LYS A 333 -46.06 -67.33 -94.72
CA LYS A 333 -44.70 -67.04 -94.28
C LYS A 333 -44.50 -67.54 -92.85
N PHE A 334 -43.63 -68.54 -92.71
CA PHE A 334 -43.14 -69.05 -91.44
C PHE A 334 -41.77 -68.45 -91.12
N VAL A 335 -41.31 -68.65 -89.88
CA VAL A 335 -39.99 -68.18 -89.39
C VAL A 335 -38.84 -68.73 -90.25
N ASP A 336 -39.02 -69.91 -90.82
CA ASP A 336 -38.02 -70.73 -91.48
C ASP A 336 -38.28 -70.95 -92.98
N GLY A 337 -39.34 -70.38 -93.53
CA GLY A 337 -39.62 -70.49 -94.96
C GLY A 337 -41.04 -70.12 -95.38
N ASN A 338 -41.27 -70.10 -96.68
CA ASN A 338 -42.56 -69.75 -97.26
C ASN A 338 -43.21 -70.99 -97.89
N VAL A 339 -44.45 -71.29 -97.51
CA VAL A 339 -45.24 -72.38 -98.12
C VAL A 339 -46.33 -71.77 -98.98
N LYS A 340 -46.34 -72.13 -100.27
CA LYS A 340 -47.34 -71.68 -101.23
C LYS A 340 -48.43 -72.75 -101.38
N VAL A 341 -49.67 -72.43 -101.02
CA VAL A 341 -50.81 -73.35 -101.07
C VAL A 341 -51.67 -73.00 -102.28
N LYS A 342 -51.77 -73.92 -103.24
CA LYS A 342 -52.65 -73.81 -104.42
C LYS A 342 -53.90 -74.65 -104.20
N ASN A 343 -55.09 -74.05 -104.27
CA ASN A 343 -56.37 -74.75 -104.20
C ASN A 343 -56.86 -75.02 -105.63
N GLY A 344 -56.73 -76.29 -106.07
CA GLY A 344 -57.12 -76.77 -107.39
C GLY A 344 -56.00 -76.64 -108.41
#